data_AF-A0AAN6NKE3-F1
#
_entry.id   AF-A0AAN6NKE3-F1
#
_cell.length_a   1.000
_cell.length_b   1.000
_cell.length_c   1.000
_cell.angle_alpha   90.00
_cell.angle_beta   90.00
_cell.angle_gamma   90.00
#
_symmetry.space_group_name_H-M   'P 1'
#
loop_
_entity.id
_entity.type
_entity.pdbx_description
1 polymer ?
#
loop_
_entity_poly.entity_id
_entity_poly.type
_entity_poly.pdbx_seq_one_letter_code
_entity_poly.pdbx_strand_id
1 'polypeptide(L)'
;LYAFPASFESVCKDRGISYPTPDALRQLRKKDLQNLAFRLLSTLQILPIIPLLRSNTGRANLLDDMLRRLPAFTPGNLDSFDSDQFEPLFNAVLTNKPNDKIWRQVYCAVTEATRPP
;
A
#
# COMPACT_ATOMS: atom_id res chain seq x y z
N LEU A 1 -10.51 0.72 -2.47
CA LEU A 1 -10.06 1.53 -1.31
C LEU A 1 -11.00 1.38 -0.10
N TYR A 2 -12.31 1.49 -0.27
CA TYR A 2 -13.28 1.47 0.82
C TYR A 2 -13.26 0.20 1.71
N ALA A 3 -12.80 -0.94 1.18
CA ALA A 3 -12.65 -2.20 1.94
C ALA A 3 -11.33 -2.33 2.70
N PHE A 4 -10.38 -1.39 2.52
CA PHE A 4 -9.07 -1.44 3.20
C PHE A 4 -9.19 -1.27 4.72
N PRO A 5 -10.00 -0.33 5.26
CA PRO A 5 -10.20 -0.22 6.71
C PRO A 5 -10.69 -1.51 7.36
N ALA A 6 -11.61 -2.25 6.71
CA ALA A 6 -12.09 -3.53 7.21
C ALA A 6 -10.98 -4.61 7.20
N SER A 7 -10.12 -4.62 6.17
CA SER A 7 -8.97 -5.52 6.12
C SER A 7 -7.97 -5.21 7.24
N PHE A 8 -7.70 -3.92 7.50
CA PHE A 8 -6.84 -3.48 8.60
C PHE A 8 -7.43 -3.87 9.96
N GLU A 9 -8.72 -3.65 10.17
CA GLU A 9 -9.42 -4.04 11.39
C GLU A 9 -9.34 -5.55 11.64
N SER A 10 -9.53 -6.37 10.61
CA SER A 10 -9.37 -7.83 10.70
C SER A 10 -7.97 -8.22 11.15
N VAL A 11 -6.93 -7.65 10.52
CA VAL A 11 -5.53 -7.93 10.89
C VAL A 11 -5.22 -7.48 12.32
N CYS A 12 -5.76 -6.34 12.75
CA CYS A 12 -5.62 -5.87 14.13
C CYS A 12 -6.26 -6.83 15.14
N LYS A 13 -7.47 -7.33 14.86
CA LYS A 13 -8.16 -8.33 15.69
C LYS A 13 -7.36 -9.63 15.81
N ASP A 14 -6.80 -10.13 14.70
CA ASP A 14 -5.95 -11.32 14.69
C ASP A 14 -4.67 -11.16 15.52
N ARG A 15 -4.25 -9.90 15.76
CA ARG A 15 -3.11 -9.53 16.61
C ARG A 15 -3.49 -9.15 18.03
N GLY A 16 -4.77 -9.25 18.40
CA GLY A 16 -5.27 -8.89 19.73
C GLY A 16 -5.38 -7.38 19.97
N ILE A 17 -5.37 -6.56 18.92
CA ILE A 17 -5.52 -5.10 19.02
C ILE A 17 -7.00 -4.77 19.02
N SER A 18 -7.55 -4.41 20.19
CA SER A 18 -8.98 -4.17 20.38
C SER A 18 -9.49 -2.85 19.78
N TYR A 19 -8.61 -1.84 19.63
CA TYR A 19 -8.95 -0.51 19.13
C TYR A 19 -8.02 -0.14 17.95
N PRO A 20 -8.40 -0.52 16.72
CA PRO A 20 -7.58 -0.25 15.54
C PRO A 20 -7.62 1.24 15.19
N THR A 21 -6.70 2.00 15.76
CA THR A 21 -6.36 3.36 15.32
C THR A 21 -5.26 3.31 14.25
N PRO A 22 -5.06 4.37 13.45
CA PRO A 22 -3.92 4.41 12.52
C PRO A 22 -2.57 4.14 13.20
N ASP A 23 -2.39 4.51 14.48
CA ASP A 23 -1.17 4.23 15.25
C ASP A 23 -0.93 2.73 15.47
N ALA A 24 -1.97 1.89 15.40
CA ALA A 24 -1.82 0.45 15.49
C ALA A 24 -1.02 -0.14 14.32
N LEU A 25 -0.84 0.59 13.21
CA LEU A 25 0.09 0.20 12.14
C LEU A 25 1.51 -0.09 12.67
N ARG A 26 1.97 0.67 13.68
CA ARG A 26 3.30 0.50 14.29
C ARG A 26 3.43 -0.76 15.15
N GLN A 27 2.30 -1.34 15.54
CA GLN A 27 2.24 -2.57 16.34
C GLN A 27 2.19 -3.82 15.45
N LEU A 28 1.91 -3.66 14.16
CA LEU A 28 1.84 -4.75 13.21
C LEU A 28 3.24 -5.22 12.81
N ARG A 29 3.41 -6.53 12.63
CA ARG A 29 4.67 -7.08 12.15
C ARG A 29 4.85 -6.73 10.68
N LYS A 30 6.10 -6.70 10.21
CA LYS A 30 6.44 -6.47 8.80
C LYS A 30 5.62 -7.35 7.82
N LYS A 31 5.39 -8.62 8.18
CA LYS A 31 4.58 -9.56 7.40
C LYS A 31 3.10 -9.14 7.29
N ASP A 32 2.55 -8.54 8.34
CA ASP A 32 1.16 -8.06 8.35
C ASP A 32 1.02 -6.83 7.45
N LEU A 33 1.98 -5.91 7.56
CA LEU A 33 2.07 -4.72 6.70
C LEU A 33 2.25 -5.11 5.23
N GLN A 34 3.05 -6.14 4.94
CA GLN A 34 3.21 -6.65 3.57
C GLN A 34 1.89 -7.21 3.01
N ASN A 35 1.16 -8.00 3.81
CA ASN A 35 -0.14 -8.53 3.42
C ASN A 35 -1.18 -7.40 3.19
N LEU A 36 -1.17 -6.36 4.03
CA LEU A 36 -2.01 -5.18 3.84
C LEU A 36 -1.64 -4.41 2.55
N ALA A 37 -0.34 -4.24 2.27
CA ALA A 37 0.14 -3.61 1.04
C ALA A 37 -0.30 -4.39 -0.19
N PHE A 38 -0.13 -5.73 -0.17
CA PHE A 38 -0.57 -6.61 -1.25
C PHE A 38 -2.08 -6.45 -1.52
N ARG A 39 -2.92 -6.55 -0.48
CA ARG A 39 -4.38 -6.40 -0.60
C ARG A 39 -4.77 -5.03 -1.15
N LEU A 40 -4.13 -3.97 -0.67
CA LEU A 40 -4.37 -2.61 -1.11
C LEU A 40 -4.03 -2.43 -2.59
N LEU A 41 -2.85 -2.89 -3.02
CA LEU A 41 -2.40 -2.80 -4.41
C LEU A 41 -3.25 -3.65 -5.35
N SER A 42 -3.61 -4.88 -4.97
CA SER A 42 -4.54 -5.70 -5.74
C SER A 42 -5.90 -5.01 -5.91
N THR A 43 -6.39 -4.33 -4.87
CA THR A 43 -7.64 -3.55 -4.94
C THR A 43 -7.51 -2.31 -5.83
N LEU A 44 -6.33 -1.67 -5.84
CA LEU A 44 -6.09 -0.52 -6.69
C LEU A 44 -6.02 -0.94 -8.16
N GLN A 45 -5.29 -2.01 -8.49
CA GLN A 45 -5.08 -2.47 -9.87
C GLN A 45 -6.38 -2.76 -10.65
N ILE A 46 -7.45 -3.15 -9.96
CA ILE A 46 -8.75 -3.41 -10.60
C ILE A 46 -9.57 -2.13 -10.87
N LEU A 47 -9.11 -0.96 -10.43
CA LEU A 47 -9.84 0.28 -10.64
C LEU A 47 -9.69 0.76 -12.10
N PRO A 48 -10.79 1.10 -12.79
CA PRO A 48 -10.76 1.52 -14.21
C PRO A 48 -9.90 2.75 -14.49
N ILE A 49 -9.65 3.58 -13.47
CA ILE A 49 -8.86 4.80 -13.59
C ILE A 49 -7.36 4.52 -13.67
N ILE A 50 -6.86 3.39 -13.15
CA ILE A 50 -5.42 3.11 -13.06
C ILE A 50 -4.70 3.09 -14.43
N PRO A 51 -5.24 2.43 -15.47
CA PRO A 51 -4.60 2.45 -16.80
C PRO A 51 -4.58 3.84 -17.46
N LEU A 52 -5.44 4.76 -17.01
CA LEU A 52 -5.55 6.13 -17.52
C LEU A 52 -4.58 7.10 -16.84
N LEU A 53 -4.01 6.70 -15.70
CA LEU A 53 -3.10 7.53 -14.92
C LEU A 53 -1.67 7.39 -15.43
N ARG A 54 -1.02 8.52 -15.68
CA ARG A 54 0.37 8.57 -16.17
C ARG A 54 1.33 7.97 -15.14
N SER A 55 2.36 7.24 -15.60
CA SER A 55 3.46 6.78 -14.75
C SER A 55 4.36 7.93 -14.31
N ASN A 56 4.94 7.82 -13.11
CA ASN A 56 5.99 8.72 -12.62
C ASN A 56 7.42 8.15 -12.80
N THR A 57 7.56 6.94 -13.34
CA THR A 57 8.86 6.29 -13.56
C THR A 57 9.21 6.12 -15.04
N GLY A 58 8.51 6.84 -15.93
CA GLY A 58 8.70 6.75 -17.38
C GLY A 58 8.08 5.50 -18.03
N ARG A 59 7.22 4.75 -17.33
CA ARG A 59 6.41 3.66 -17.92
C ARG A 59 5.16 4.21 -18.61
N ALA A 60 4.36 3.36 -19.24
CA ALA A 60 3.20 3.84 -19.99
C ALA A 60 2.12 4.41 -19.05
N ASN A 61 1.82 3.71 -17.95
CA ASN A 61 0.81 4.15 -16.98
C ASN A 61 1.10 3.62 -15.56
N LEU A 62 0.28 4.05 -14.60
CA LEU A 62 0.35 3.64 -13.20
C LEU A 62 0.08 2.14 -13.01
N LEU A 63 -0.67 1.49 -13.92
CA LEU A 63 -0.87 0.04 -13.86
C LEU A 63 0.46 -0.70 -14.02
N ASP A 64 1.28 -0.28 -14.99
CA ASP A 64 2.60 -0.87 -15.22
C ASP A 64 3.52 -0.72 -14.01
N ASP A 65 3.47 0.44 -13.35
CA ASP A 65 4.22 0.71 -12.11
C ASP A 65 3.77 -0.24 -10.99
N MET A 66 2.46 -0.41 -10.83
CA MET A 66 1.88 -1.32 -9.84
C MET A 66 2.24 -2.78 -10.11
N LEU A 67 2.09 -3.25 -11.36
CA LEU A 67 2.35 -4.63 -11.75
C LEU A 67 3.82 -5.00 -11.55
N ARG A 68 4.74 -4.08 -11.89
CA ARG A 68 6.17 -4.29 -11.65
C ARG A 68 6.52 -4.40 -10.16
N ARG A 69 5.81 -3.66 -9.31
CA ARG A 69 6.05 -3.67 -7.86
C ARG A 69 5.37 -4.82 -7.13
N LEU A 70 4.28 -5.36 -7.69
CA LEU A 70 3.48 -6.41 -7.07
C LEU A 70 4.30 -7.59 -6.47
N PRO A 71 5.36 -8.09 -7.14
CA PRO A 71 6.20 -9.17 -6.61
C PRO A 71 6.88 -8.86 -5.27
N ALA A 72 7.21 -7.59 -4.96
CA ALA A 72 7.83 -7.23 -3.67
C ALA A 72 6.88 -7.43 -2.47
N PHE A 73 5.58 -7.51 -2.72
CA PHE A 73 4.55 -7.69 -1.70
C PHE A 73 4.08 -9.13 -1.56
N THR A 74 4.61 -10.06 -2.36
CA THR A 74 4.22 -11.47 -2.25
C THR A 74 4.87 -12.14 -1.04
N PRO A 75 4.19 -13.14 -0.43
CA PRO A 75 4.79 -13.97 0.60
C PRO A 75 6.11 -14.59 0.10
N GLY A 76 7.18 -14.41 0.87
CA GLY A 76 8.54 -14.87 0.51
C GLY A 76 9.50 -13.73 0.15
N ASN A 77 8.99 -12.53 -0.15
CA ASN A 77 9.80 -11.36 -0.51
C ASN A 77 9.90 -10.32 0.61
N LEU A 78 9.83 -10.76 1.87
CA LEU A 78 9.76 -9.88 3.04
C LEU A 78 10.97 -8.94 3.16
N ASP A 79 12.16 -9.37 2.71
CA ASP A 79 13.38 -8.56 2.74
C ASP A 79 13.34 -7.38 1.77
N SER A 80 12.65 -7.55 0.64
CA SER A 80 12.45 -6.50 -0.38
C SER A 80 11.32 -5.53 -0.05
N PHE A 81 10.44 -5.91 0.89
CA PHE A 81 9.33 -5.06 1.32
C PHE A 81 9.85 -3.94 2.22
N ASP A 82 9.62 -2.70 1.80
CA ASP A 82 9.85 -1.50 2.59
C ASP A 82 8.54 -1.07 3.27
N SER A 83 8.43 -1.33 4.57
CA SER A 83 7.23 -0.96 5.35
C SER A 83 7.06 0.55 5.46
N ASP A 84 8.16 1.27 5.55
CA ASP A 84 8.19 2.71 5.83
C ASP A 84 7.68 3.47 4.62
N GLN A 85 7.92 2.92 3.42
CA GLN A 85 7.33 3.41 2.18
C GLN A 85 5.79 3.30 2.12
N PHE A 86 5.19 2.31 2.79
CA PHE A 86 3.73 2.06 2.75
C PHE A 86 2.96 2.67 3.92
N GLU A 87 3.61 2.95 5.04
CA GLU A 87 2.98 3.58 6.21
C GLU A 87 2.23 4.89 5.86
N PRO A 88 2.78 5.82 5.05
CA PRO A 88 2.06 7.03 4.65
C PRO A 88 0.79 6.74 3.85
N LEU A 89 0.82 5.73 2.99
CA LEU A 89 -0.35 5.32 2.20
C LEU A 89 -1.42 4.69 3.09
N PHE A 90 -1.05 3.79 3.99
CA PHE A 90 -2.00 3.21 4.94
C PHE A 90 -2.65 4.29 5.81
N ASN A 91 -1.86 5.19 6.37
CA ASN A 91 -2.37 6.29 7.19
C ASN A 91 -3.32 7.19 6.39
N ALA A 92 -2.99 7.51 5.13
CA ALA A 92 -3.85 8.32 4.28
C ALA A 92 -5.23 7.68 4.03
N VAL A 93 -5.27 6.36 3.83
CA VAL A 93 -6.53 5.63 3.62
C VAL A 93 -7.31 5.48 4.92
N LEU A 94 -6.65 5.13 6.04
CA LEU A 94 -7.31 4.95 7.34
C LEU A 94 -7.87 6.25 7.92
N THR A 95 -7.20 7.38 7.67
CA THR A 95 -7.68 8.70 8.10
C THR A 95 -8.58 9.39 7.08
N ASN A 96 -9.04 8.65 6.06
CA ASN A 96 -9.92 9.13 5.00
C ASN A 96 -9.46 10.47 4.40
N LYS A 97 -8.16 10.57 4.07
CA LYS A 97 -7.61 11.78 3.47
C LYS A 97 -8.29 12.06 2.12
N PRO A 98 -8.30 13.33 1.67
CA PRO A 98 -8.70 13.69 0.32
C PRO A 98 -8.03 12.83 -0.77
N ASN A 99 -8.74 12.56 -1.86
CA ASN A 99 -8.29 11.67 -2.92
C ASN A 99 -6.93 12.06 -3.51
N ASP A 100 -6.67 13.35 -3.71
CA ASP A 100 -5.38 13.86 -4.20
C ASP A 100 -4.21 13.45 -3.30
N LYS A 101 -4.42 13.45 -1.98
CA LYS A 101 -3.42 12.99 -1.01
C LYS A 101 -3.24 11.49 -1.04
N ILE A 102 -4.33 10.72 -1.14
CA ILE A 102 -4.26 9.26 -1.28
C ILE A 102 -3.50 8.89 -2.55
N TRP A 103 -3.86 9.49 -3.69
CA TRP A 103 -3.20 9.23 -4.97
C TRP A 103 -1.72 9.60 -4.95
N ARG A 104 -1.35 10.72 -4.34
CA ARG A 104 0.07 11.06 -4.14
C ARG A 104 0.81 9.95 -3.40
N GLN A 105 0.24 9.41 -2.32
CA GLN A 105 0.87 8.32 -1.59
C GLN A 105 0.89 7.00 -2.38
N VAL A 106 -0.12 6.73 -3.21
CA VAL A 106 -0.10 5.59 -4.14
C VAL A 106 1.11 5.70 -5.07
N TYR A 107 1.31 6.86 -5.69
CA TYR A 107 2.48 7.12 -6.54
C TYR A 107 3.79 6.91 -5.75
N CYS A 108 3.93 7.52 -4.58
CA CYS A 108 5.13 7.35 -3.74
C CYS A 108 5.37 5.87 -3.35
N ALA A 109 4.32 5.09 -3.09
CA ALA A 109 4.44 3.69 -2.67
C ALA A 109 4.82 2.72 -3.80
N VAL A 110 4.45 3.04 -5.05
CA VAL A 110 4.79 2.21 -6.23
C VAL A 110 6.05 2.67 -6.95
N THR A 111 6.49 3.91 -6.72
CA THR A 111 7.80 4.35 -7.20
C THR A 111 8.86 3.66 -6.35
N GLU A 112 9.71 2.82 -6.93
CA GLU A 112 10.86 2.27 -6.22
C GLU A 112 11.65 3.46 -5.62
N ALA A 113 11.85 3.47 -4.30
CA ALA A 113 12.80 4.41 -3.73
C ALA A 113 14.12 4.08 -4.41
N THR A 114 14.59 4.96 -5.28
CA THR A 114 15.90 4.86 -5.89
C THR A 114 16.89 4.80 -4.74
N ARG A 115 17.29 3.59 -4.33
CA ARG A 115 18.55 3.44 -3.60
C ARG A 115 19.60 3.91 -4.58
N PRO A 116 20.41 4.93 -4.23
CA PRO A 116 21.47 5.34 -5.12
C PRO A 116 22.38 4.13 -5.39
N PRO A 117 22.89 3.98 -6.63
CA PRO A 117 23.78 2.89 -7.02
C PRO A 117 25.06 2.85 -6.21
#